data_AF-A0A5C7EW83-F1
#
_entry.id   AF-A0A5C7EW83-F1
#
_cell.length_a   1.000
_cell.length_b   1.000
_cell.length_c   1.000
_cell.angle_alpha   90.00
_cell.angle_beta   90.00
_cell.angle_gamma   90.00
#
_symmetry.space_group_name_H-M   'P 1'
#
loop_
_entity.id
_entity.type
_entity.pdbx_description
1 polymer ?
#
loop_
_entity_poly.entity_id
_entity_poly.type
_entity_poly.pdbx_seq_one_letter_code
_entity_poly.pdbx_strand_id
1 'polypeptide(L)'
;MPTGRLGGALDLFTRAAVTLWVGGLWVTGYLVAPVVFATLEDRALAGVLAGRLFDSLAVIGLGCGSLLLGLRAVGRGRRVCGDPVAWIVAGMLALAAVGHWGLQPIVAGLRDAGFAAALPGSPQRQTFAFWHGVASAAYLVESLLGLALVWAVGRRSSP
;
A
#
# COMPACT_ATOMS: atom_id res chain seq x y z
N MET A 1 -35.52 14.71 -0.95
CA MET A 1 -34.75 13.92 -1.93
C MET A 1 -33.91 14.84 -2.83
N PRO A 2 -32.65 15.15 -2.49
CA PRO A 2 -31.67 15.69 -3.44
C PRO A 2 -30.51 14.69 -3.59
N THR A 3 -30.74 13.51 -4.18
CA THR A 3 -29.81 12.36 -4.03
C THR A 3 -29.18 11.83 -5.33
N GLY A 4 -29.40 12.45 -6.48
CA GLY A 4 -28.87 11.93 -7.76
C GLY A 4 -27.40 12.26 -8.02
N ARG A 5 -27.01 13.55 -7.98
CA ARG A 5 -25.68 14.00 -8.42
C ARG A 5 -24.58 13.84 -7.36
N LEU A 6 -24.89 14.16 -6.11
CA LEU A 6 -23.94 14.02 -4.99
C LEU A 6 -23.57 12.56 -4.72
N GLY A 7 -24.56 11.65 -4.76
CA GLY A 7 -24.30 10.21 -4.61
C GLY A 7 -23.43 9.64 -5.72
N GLY A 8 -23.71 10.00 -6.97
CA GLY A 8 -22.92 9.57 -8.13
C GLY A 8 -21.47 10.08 -8.09
N ALA A 9 -21.26 11.33 -7.69
CA ALA A 9 -19.92 11.89 -7.53
C ALA A 9 -19.11 11.17 -6.45
N LEU A 10 -19.71 10.90 -5.28
CA LEU A 10 -19.04 10.19 -4.18
C LEU A 10 -18.62 8.76 -4.57
N ASP A 11 -19.45 8.05 -5.34
CA ASP A 11 -19.13 6.72 -5.86
C ASP A 11 -17.98 6.77 -6.88
N LEU A 12 -17.99 7.72 -7.80
CA LEU A 12 -16.90 7.93 -8.75
C LEU A 12 -15.56 8.16 -8.04
N PHE A 13 -15.52 9.09 -7.07
CA PHE A 13 -14.30 9.37 -6.31
C PHE A 13 -13.85 8.14 -5.50
N THR A 14 -14.79 7.39 -4.92
CA THR A 14 -14.48 6.15 -4.21
C THR A 14 -13.79 5.14 -5.14
N ARG A 15 -14.37 4.89 -6.32
CA ARG A 15 -13.80 3.95 -7.29
C ARG A 15 -12.45 4.41 -7.79
N ALA A 16 -12.30 5.68 -8.15
CA ALA A 16 -11.04 6.24 -8.62
C ALA A 16 -9.93 6.10 -7.56
N ALA A 17 -10.22 6.42 -6.29
CA ALA A 17 -9.26 6.28 -5.20
C ALA A 17 -8.87 4.81 -4.94
N VAL A 18 -9.83 3.88 -5.00
CA VAL A 18 -9.55 2.43 -4.88
C VAL A 18 -8.69 1.95 -6.05
N THR A 19 -9.04 2.32 -7.29
CA THR A 19 -8.28 1.93 -8.49
C THR A 19 -6.85 2.46 -8.44
N LEU A 20 -6.66 3.73 -8.06
CA LEU A 20 -5.33 4.34 -7.96
C LEU A 20 -4.48 3.63 -6.90
N TRP A 21 -5.02 3.44 -5.69
CA TRP A 21 -4.24 2.87 -4.59
C TRP A 21 -4.01 1.37 -4.75
N VAL A 22 -5.06 0.57 -4.93
CA VAL A 22 -4.94 -0.89 -5.04
C VAL A 22 -4.24 -1.30 -6.33
N GLY A 23 -4.55 -0.62 -7.44
CA GLY A 23 -3.87 -0.84 -8.72
C GLY A 23 -2.39 -0.46 -8.63
N GLY A 24 -2.08 0.71 -8.04
CA GLY A 24 -0.71 1.15 -7.81
C GLY A 24 0.08 0.19 -6.91
N LEU A 25 -0.54 -0.33 -5.86
CA LEU A 25 0.04 -1.35 -4.97
C LEU A 25 0.43 -2.59 -5.77
N TRP A 26 -0.50 -3.20 -6.50
CA TRP A 26 -0.16 -4.44 -7.20
C TRP A 26 0.86 -4.25 -8.32
N VAL A 27 0.73 -3.18 -9.11
CA VAL A 27 1.68 -2.88 -10.19
C VAL A 27 3.07 -2.63 -9.61
N THR A 28 3.19 -1.84 -8.54
CA THR A 28 4.50 -1.51 -7.98
C THR A 28 5.19 -2.74 -7.38
N GLY A 29 4.49 -3.49 -6.52
CA GLY A 29 5.09 -4.60 -5.78
C GLY A 29 5.28 -5.89 -6.59
N TYR A 30 4.35 -6.21 -7.49
CA TYR A 30 4.35 -7.51 -8.18
C TYR A 30 4.79 -7.44 -9.65
N LEU A 31 4.94 -6.24 -10.22
CA LEU A 31 5.42 -6.08 -11.58
C LEU A 31 6.67 -5.19 -11.63
N VAL A 32 6.57 -3.93 -11.20
CA VAL A 32 7.65 -2.96 -11.36
C VAL A 32 8.89 -3.35 -10.56
N ALA A 33 8.74 -3.67 -9.26
CA ALA A 33 9.88 -4.06 -8.44
C ALA A 33 10.63 -5.30 -9.00
N PRO A 34 9.97 -6.42 -9.34
CA PRO A 34 10.64 -7.55 -10.00
C PRO A 34 11.34 -7.17 -11.30
N VAL A 35 10.70 -6.37 -12.16
CA VAL A 35 11.30 -5.91 -13.43
C VAL A 35 12.55 -5.07 -13.16
N VAL A 36 12.53 -4.16 -12.19
CA VAL A 36 13.69 -3.35 -11.81
C VAL A 36 14.86 -4.22 -11.36
N PHE A 37 14.62 -5.21 -10.49
CA PHE A 37 15.69 -6.12 -10.02
C PHE A 37 16.19 -7.11 -11.07
N ALA A 38 15.37 -7.41 -12.09
CA ALA A 38 15.75 -8.27 -13.20
C ALA A 38 16.53 -7.53 -14.31
N THR A 39 16.31 -6.22 -14.45
CA THR A 39 16.87 -5.41 -15.54
C THR A 39 18.15 -4.68 -15.15
N LEU A 40 18.29 -4.25 -13.89
CA LEU A 40 19.48 -3.55 -13.43
C LEU A 40 20.55 -4.54 -12.93
N GLU A 41 21.76 -4.42 -13.49
CA GLU A 41 22.93 -5.19 -13.03
C GLU A 41 23.36 -4.79 -11.62
N ASP A 42 23.29 -3.49 -11.31
CA ASP A 42 23.57 -2.96 -9.99
C ASP A 42 22.36 -3.15 -9.06
N ARG A 43 22.46 -4.17 -8.20
CA ARG A 43 21.43 -4.49 -7.19
C ARG A 43 21.27 -3.41 -6.12
N ALA A 44 22.30 -2.64 -5.81
CA ALA A 44 22.19 -1.55 -4.86
C ALA A 44 21.35 -0.41 -5.46
N LEU A 45 21.62 -0.06 -6.72
CA LEU A 45 20.81 0.90 -7.47
C LEU A 45 19.36 0.44 -7.61
N ALA A 46 19.13 -0.83 -7.92
CA ALA A 46 17.78 -1.41 -7.97
C ALA A 46 17.04 -1.26 -6.64
N GLY A 47 17.72 -1.52 -5.52
CA GLY A 47 17.18 -1.35 -4.17
C GLY A 47 16.84 0.10 -3.82
N VAL A 48 17.61 1.08 -4.32
CA VAL A 48 17.31 2.52 -4.16
C VAL A 48 16.09 2.91 -4.98
N LEU A 49 16.03 2.49 -6.25
CA LEU A 49 14.90 2.79 -7.13
C LEU A 49 13.60 2.16 -6.61
N ALA A 50 13.65 0.89 -6.19
CA ALA A 50 12.52 0.21 -5.56
C ALA A 50 12.04 0.97 -4.32
N GLY A 51 12.96 1.40 -3.44
CA GLY A 51 12.63 2.22 -2.28
C GLY A 51 11.83 3.49 -2.65
N ARG A 52 12.31 4.26 -3.63
CA ARG A 52 11.62 5.48 -4.09
C ARG A 52 10.23 5.22 -4.67
N LEU A 53 10.05 4.11 -5.37
CA LEU A 53 8.74 3.70 -5.90
C LEU A 53 7.77 3.37 -4.77
N PHE A 54 8.22 2.62 -3.76
CA PHE A 54 7.40 2.29 -2.59
C PHE A 54 7.11 3.52 -1.71
N ASP A 55 8.05 4.45 -1.56
CA ASP A 55 7.83 5.73 -0.86
C ASP A 55 6.72 6.54 -1.56
N SER A 56 6.83 6.68 -2.89
CA SER A 56 5.87 7.43 -3.70
C SER A 56 4.48 6.81 -3.62
N LEU A 57 4.41 5.49 -3.74
CA LEU A 57 3.16 4.74 -3.59
C LEU A 57 2.58 4.88 -2.18
N ALA A 58 3.40 4.87 -1.13
CA ALA A 58 2.92 5.03 0.23
C ALA A 58 2.26 6.39 0.45
N VAL A 59 2.86 7.48 -0.05
CA VAL A 59 2.26 8.82 0.01
C VAL A 59 0.92 8.87 -0.74
N ILE A 60 0.86 8.28 -1.95
CA ILE A 60 -0.40 8.16 -2.70
C ILE A 60 -1.43 7.36 -1.90
N GLY A 61 -1.03 6.24 -1.31
CA GLY A 61 -1.88 5.38 -0.48
C GLY A 61 -2.43 6.09 0.75
N LEU A 62 -1.59 6.88 1.44
CA LEU A 62 -2.01 7.71 2.58
C LEU A 62 -3.07 8.74 2.17
N GLY A 63 -2.89 9.39 1.02
CA GLY A 63 -3.88 10.31 0.45
C GLY A 63 -5.20 9.61 0.08
N CYS A 64 -5.11 8.50 -0.66
CA CYS A 64 -6.28 7.70 -1.07
C CYS A 64 -7.05 7.14 0.13
N GLY A 65 -6.37 6.57 1.11
CA GLY A 65 -7.02 6.00 2.30
C GLY A 65 -7.70 7.07 3.15
N SER A 66 -7.06 8.23 3.33
CA SER A 66 -7.66 9.38 4.02
C SER A 66 -8.91 9.88 3.30
N LEU A 67 -8.84 10.02 1.96
CA LEU A 67 -9.99 10.38 1.13
C LEU A 67 -11.13 9.37 1.27
N LEU A 68 -10.83 8.07 1.18
CA LEU A 68 -11.85 7.00 1.28
C LEU A 68 -12.56 6.99 2.63
N LEU A 69 -11.82 7.20 3.73
CA LEU A 69 -12.43 7.32 5.06
C LEU A 69 -13.31 8.58 5.16
N GLY A 70 -12.83 9.71 4.62
CA GLY A 70 -13.60 10.96 4.56
C GLY A 70 -14.91 10.82 3.78
N LEU A 71 -14.85 10.25 2.57
CA LEU A 71 -16.04 10.00 1.74
C LEU A 71 -17.06 9.09 2.46
N ARG A 72 -16.59 8.06 3.19
CA ARG A 72 -17.47 7.20 3.99
C ARG A 72 -18.06 7.90 5.19
N ALA A 73 -17.29 8.73 5.89
CA ALA A 73 -17.79 9.49 7.03
C ALA A 73 -18.90 10.46 6.59
N VAL A 74 -18.74 11.15 5.45
CA VAL A 74 -19.76 12.04 4.88
C VAL A 74 -21.01 11.25 4.47
N GLY A 75 -20.86 10.08 3.84
CA GLY A 75 -22.00 9.28 3.37
C GLY A 75 -22.77 8.52 4.46
N ARG A 76 -22.11 8.13 5.57
CA ARG A 76 -22.70 7.28 6.62
C ARG A 76 -22.83 7.93 8.00
N GLY A 77 -22.19 9.06 8.24
CA GLY A 77 -22.13 9.69 9.56
C GLY A 77 -21.64 8.72 10.63
N ARG A 78 -22.30 8.71 11.80
CA ARG A 78 -21.95 7.86 12.96
C ARG A 78 -21.99 6.35 12.68
N ARG A 79 -22.63 5.90 11.60
CA ARG A 79 -22.66 4.46 11.24
C ARG A 79 -21.34 3.96 10.65
N VAL A 80 -20.38 4.85 10.38
CA VAL A 80 -19.06 4.49 9.83
C VAL A 80 -18.27 3.55 10.75
N CYS A 81 -18.42 3.67 12.08
CA CYS A 81 -17.70 2.82 13.04
C CYS A 81 -18.08 1.32 12.96
N GLY A 82 -19.23 1.01 12.34
CA GLY A 82 -19.65 -0.38 12.06
C GLY A 82 -19.51 -0.79 10.59
N ASP A 83 -18.96 0.06 9.70
CA ASP A 83 -18.81 -0.27 8.29
C ASP A 83 -17.55 -1.13 8.08
N PRO A 84 -17.67 -2.41 7.72
CA PRO A 84 -16.51 -3.29 7.54
C PRO A 84 -15.54 -2.75 6.48
N VAL A 85 -16.02 -1.98 5.51
CA VAL A 85 -15.14 -1.43 4.47
C VAL A 85 -14.37 -0.20 4.98
N ALA A 86 -14.90 0.54 5.96
CA ALA A 86 -14.11 1.57 6.63
C ALA A 86 -12.96 0.95 7.42
N TRP A 87 -13.18 -0.21 8.07
CA TRP A 87 -12.13 -0.94 8.78
C TRP A 87 -11.06 -1.53 7.86
N ILE A 88 -11.44 -2.07 6.69
CA ILE A 88 -10.47 -2.52 5.69
C ILE A 88 -9.58 -1.35 5.25
N VAL A 89 -10.17 -0.20 4.90
CA VAL A 89 -9.42 1.00 4.50
C VAL A 89 -8.53 1.50 5.64
N ALA A 90 -9.02 1.53 6.88
CA ALA A 90 -8.23 1.94 8.04
C ALA A 90 -7.04 0.99 8.28
N GLY A 91 -7.24 -0.33 8.14
CA GLY A 91 -6.17 -1.33 8.24
C GLY A 91 -5.11 -1.15 7.17
N MET A 92 -5.52 -0.95 5.91
CA MET A 92 -4.58 -0.64 4.82
C MET A 92 -3.82 0.67 5.08
N LEU A 93 -4.53 1.72 5.54
CA LEU A 93 -3.92 3.02 5.82
C LEU A 93 -2.89 2.92 6.95
N ALA A 94 -3.18 2.12 7.99
CA ALA A 94 -2.25 1.84 9.07
C ALA A 94 -1.03 1.06 8.57
N LEU A 95 -1.20 0.05 7.71
CA LEU A 95 -0.09 -0.69 7.11
C LEU A 95 0.78 0.22 6.23
N ALA A 96 0.18 1.07 5.40
CA ALA A 96 0.90 2.05 4.59
C ALA A 96 1.71 3.02 5.46
N ALA A 97 1.13 3.51 6.57
CA ALA A 97 1.80 4.37 7.54
C ALA A 97 2.99 3.67 8.23
N VAL A 98 2.78 2.47 8.76
CA VAL A 98 3.83 1.66 9.40
C VAL A 98 4.92 1.29 8.39
N GLY A 99 4.52 0.95 7.17
CA GLY A 99 5.42 0.70 6.06
C GLY A 99 6.30 1.91 5.77
N HIS A 100 5.70 3.09 5.65
CA HIS A 100 6.40 4.31 5.26
C HIS A 100 7.32 4.89 6.33
N TRP A 101 6.84 5.01 7.57
CA TRP A 101 7.61 5.63 8.64
C TRP A 101 8.40 4.64 9.49
N GLY A 102 8.05 3.36 9.45
CA GLY A 102 8.71 2.32 10.23
C GLY A 102 9.60 1.43 9.36
N LEU A 103 9.00 0.64 8.47
CA LEU A 103 9.70 -0.45 7.79
C LEU A 103 10.66 0.04 6.69
N GLN A 104 10.24 0.99 5.86
CA GLN A 104 11.05 1.55 4.77
C GLN A 104 12.36 2.18 5.28
N PRO A 105 12.36 3.06 6.31
CA PRO A 105 13.60 3.63 6.85
C PRO A 105 14.55 2.59 7.44
N ILE A 106 14.02 1.56 8.12
CA ILE A 106 14.84 0.48 8.67
C ILE A 106 15.53 -0.29 7.55
N VAL A 107 14.78 -0.73 6.53
CA VAL A 107 15.35 -1.50 5.41
C VAL A 107 16.33 -0.65 4.61
N ALA A 108 16.02 0.63 4.38
CA ALA A 108 16.91 1.58 3.72
C ALA A 108 18.22 1.76 4.49
N GLY A 109 18.16 2.01 5.80
CA GLY A 109 19.34 2.16 6.64
C GLY A 109 20.23 0.91 6.66
N LEU A 110 19.64 -0.29 6.71
CA LEU A 110 20.38 -1.54 6.63
C LEU A 110 21.04 -1.74 5.25
N ARG A 111 20.33 -1.39 4.16
CA ARG A 111 20.87 -1.42 2.80
C ARG A 111 22.07 -0.48 2.68
N ASP A 112 21.93 0.76 3.14
CA ASP A 112 22.95 1.80 3.02
C ASP A 112 24.18 1.48 3.89
N ALA A 113 23.99 0.75 4.99
CA ALA A 113 25.07 0.16 5.79
C ALA A 113 25.76 -1.07 5.14
N GLY A 114 25.35 -1.47 3.94
CA GLY A 114 25.94 -2.58 3.18
C GLY A 114 25.44 -3.97 3.56
N PHE A 115 24.42 -4.09 4.42
CA PHE A 115 23.97 -5.40 4.93
C PHE A 115 23.33 -6.26 3.82
N ALA A 116 22.75 -5.61 2.80
CA ALA A 116 22.21 -6.26 1.62
C ALA A 116 23.29 -6.91 0.73
N ALA A 117 24.54 -6.43 0.81
CA ALA A 117 25.68 -6.95 0.05
C ALA A 117 26.59 -7.89 0.87
N ALA A 118 26.32 -8.04 2.18
CA ALA A 118 27.09 -8.91 3.06
C ALA A 118 27.08 -10.38 2.62
N LEU A 119 28.13 -11.12 3.02
CA LEU A 119 28.29 -12.53 2.66
C LEU A 119 27.06 -13.36 3.03
N PRO A 120 26.65 -14.32 2.18
CA PRO A 120 25.59 -15.27 2.52
C PRO A 120 25.86 -15.95 3.86
N GLY A 121 24.85 -16.01 4.72
CA GLY A 121 24.96 -16.62 6.06
C GLY A 121 25.50 -15.69 7.16
N SER A 122 26.07 -14.53 6.83
CA SER A 122 26.55 -13.57 7.84
C SER A 122 25.40 -12.98 8.68
N PRO A 123 25.64 -12.59 9.94
CA PRO A 123 24.64 -11.92 10.79
C PRO A 123 24.01 -10.69 10.14
N GLN A 124 24.81 -9.88 9.45
CA GLN A 124 24.36 -8.69 8.72
C GLN A 124 23.36 -9.05 7.63
N ARG A 125 23.68 -10.08 6.83
CA ARG A 125 22.80 -10.56 5.76
C ARG A 125 21.48 -11.09 6.31
N GLN A 126 21.52 -11.78 7.46
CA GLN A 126 20.33 -12.29 8.14
C GLN A 126 19.45 -11.15 8.67
N THR A 127 20.03 -10.11 9.28
CA THR A 127 19.29 -8.92 9.75
C THR A 127 18.59 -8.20 8.61
N PHE A 128 19.28 -7.99 7.47
CA PHE A 128 18.65 -7.39 6.30
C PHE A 128 17.49 -8.25 5.78
N ALA A 129 17.71 -9.56 5.63
CA ALA A 129 16.69 -10.49 5.15
C ALA A 129 15.46 -10.52 6.06
N PHE A 130 15.65 -10.48 7.38
CA PHE A 130 14.56 -10.43 8.35
C PHE A 130 13.68 -9.19 8.17
N TRP A 131 14.27 -7.99 8.21
CA TRP A 131 13.50 -6.75 8.09
C TRP A 131 12.89 -6.57 6.70
N HIS A 132 13.59 -6.98 5.65
CA HIS A 132 13.04 -7.00 4.29
C HIS A 132 11.85 -7.98 4.20
N GLY A 133 11.93 -9.14 4.85
CA GLY A 133 10.84 -10.11 4.95
C GLY A 133 9.63 -9.58 5.70
N VAL A 134 9.83 -8.88 6.82
CA VAL A 134 8.76 -8.19 7.56
C VAL A 134 8.07 -7.14 6.69
N ALA A 135 8.84 -6.31 5.98
CA ALA A 135 8.31 -5.33 5.03
C ALA A 135 7.49 -6.00 3.91
N SER A 136 7.99 -7.11 3.37
CA SER A 136 7.32 -7.88 2.31
C SER A 136 6.01 -8.50 2.80
N ALA A 137 5.99 -9.03 4.03
CA ALA A 137 4.79 -9.59 4.63
C ALA A 137 3.72 -8.51 4.89
N ALA A 138 4.13 -7.34 5.42
CA ALA A 138 3.21 -6.21 5.61
C ALA A 138 2.59 -5.77 4.27
N TYR A 139 3.42 -5.68 3.22
CA TYR A 139 2.97 -5.33 1.87
C TYR A 139 2.00 -6.36 1.27
N LEU A 140 2.26 -7.65 1.50
CA LEU A 140 1.36 -8.74 1.08
C LEU A 140 0.01 -8.63 1.79
N VAL A 141 0.00 -8.41 3.10
CA VAL A 141 -1.24 -8.23 3.87
C VAL A 141 -2.02 -7.01 3.36
N GLU A 142 -1.34 -5.88 3.12
CA GLU A 142 -1.97 -4.69 2.53
C GLU A 142 -2.57 -5.01 1.15
N SER A 143 -1.88 -5.81 0.33
CA SER A 143 -2.35 -6.23 -0.99
C SER A 143 -3.61 -7.10 -0.93
N LEU A 144 -3.68 -8.02 0.03
CA LEU A 144 -4.86 -8.86 0.26
C LEU A 144 -6.04 -8.03 0.78
N LEU A 145 -5.80 -7.06 1.65
CA LEU A 145 -6.83 -6.11 2.06
C LEU A 145 -7.30 -5.24 0.89
N GLY A 146 -6.39 -4.85 -0.01
CA GLY A 146 -6.73 -4.17 -1.26
C GLY A 146 -7.66 -4.99 -2.14
N LEU A 147 -7.40 -6.31 -2.27
CA LEU A 147 -8.31 -7.22 -2.98
C LEU A 147 -9.69 -7.28 -2.31
N ALA A 148 -9.72 -7.42 -0.98
CA ALA A 148 -10.96 -7.42 -0.21
C ALA A 148 -11.74 -6.10 -0.38
N LEU A 149 -11.05 -4.96 -0.47
CA LEU A 149 -11.63 -3.65 -0.71
C LEU A 149 -12.27 -3.56 -2.10
N VAL A 150 -11.55 -3.97 -3.15
CA VAL A 150 -12.07 -4.01 -4.53
C VAL A 150 -13.34 -4.86 -4.60
N TRP A 151 -13.31 -6.04 -4.01
CA TRP A 151 -14.45 -6.96 -3.95
C TRP A 151 -15.65 -6.35 -3.20
N ALA A 152 -15.41 -5.73 -2.04
CA ALA A 152 -16.45 -5.13 -1.21
C ALA A 152 -17.09 -3.90 -1.86
N VAL A 153 -16.34 -3.12 -2.64
CA VAL A 153 -16.86 -1.98 -3.41
C VAL A 153 -17.62 -2.46 -4.64
N GLY A 154 -17.12 -3.48 -5.34
CA GLY A 154 -17.77 -4.08 -6.51
C GLY A 154 -19.17 -4.63 -6.19
N ARG A 155 -19.32 -5.38 -5.10
CA ARG A 155 -20.63 -5.93 -4.69
C ARG A 155 -21.73 -4.90 -4.43
N ARG A 156 -21.37 -3.67 -4.04
CA ARG A 156 -22.33 -2.60 -3.78
C ARG A 156 -22.80 -1.89 -5.06
N SER A 157 -22.16 -2.20 -6.20
CA SER A 157 -22.43 -1.62 -7.51
C SER A 157 -23.39 -2.47 -8.34
N SER A 158 -23.66 -3.72 -7.93
CA SER A 158 -24.61 -4.60 -8.58
C SER A 158 -26.04 -4.24 -8.13
N PRO A 159 -26.99 -4.04 -9.07
CA PRO A 159 -28.37 -3.69 -8.78
C PRO A 159 -29.12 -4.78 -7.99
#